data_AF-A0A9X2WJM1-F1
#
_entry.id   AF-A0A9X2WJM1-F1
#
_cell.length_a   1.000
_cell.length_b   1.000
_cell.length_c   1.000
_cell.angle_alpha   90.00
_cell.angle_beta   90.00
_cell.angle_gamma   90.00
#
_symmetry.space_group_name_H-M   'P 1'
#
loop_
_entity.id
_entity.type
_entity.pdbx_description
1 polymer ?
#
loop_
_entity_poly.entity_id
_entity_poly.type
_entity_poly.pdbx_seq_one_letter_code
_entity_poly.pdbx_strand_id
1 'polypeptide(L)'
;MSLKMFLILKGKPSIDSCRDGGSIVASYNTLFGSKYILTLPIKWGGTREDMKVVGYREPKLEKRLTQKKISKGSGKPYFISSLLDVALNKKDALKIAVKIRKKLTNTDSYELALDLVHGIESNGHLRDS
;
A
#
# COMPACT_ATOMS: atom_id res chain seq x y z
N MET A 1 0.33 3.52 -21.12
CA MET A 1 1.50 3.57 -20.21
C MET A 1 2.09 2.17 -20.10
N SER A 2 3.40 1.99 -20.33
CA SER A 2 4.02 0.66 -20.31
C SER A 2 4.28 0.18 -18.87
N LEU A 3 3.84 -1.04 -18.57
CA LEU A 3 3.97 -1.73 -17.28
C LEU A 3 5.40 -1.79 -16.73
N LYS A 4 6.41 -1.72 -17.60
CA LYS A 4 7.83 -1.71 -17.22
C LYS A 4 8.22 -0.50 -16.35
N MET A 5 7.52 0.64 -16.45
CA MET A 5 7.85 1.86 -15.68
C MET A 5 7.51 1.77 -14.18
N PHE A 6 6.58 0.90 -13.76
CA PHE A 6 6.11 0.84 -12.36
C PHE A 6 6.91 -0.12 -11.47
N LEU A 7 7.80 -0.91 -12.09
CA LEU A 7 8.41 -2.06 -11.45
C LEU A 7 9.82 -1.79 -10.92
N ILE A 8 10.42 -0.63 -11.18
CA ILE A 8 11.77 -0.31 -10.68
C ILE A 8 11.65 0.63 -9.49
N LEU A 9 11.77 0.04 -8.30
CA LEU A 9 11.74 0.74 -7.01
C LEU A 9 13.07 1.46 -6.76
N LYS A 10 13.00 2.76 -6.48
CA LYS A 10 14.13 3.57 -6.04
C LYS A 10 14.06 3.78 -4.53
N GLY A 11 15.16 3.48 -3.84
CA GLY A 11 15.25 3.59 -2.38
C GLY A 11 14.50 2.48 -1.66
N LYS A 12 14.29 2.70 -0.35
CA LYS A 12 13.54 1.79 0.53
C LYS A 12 12.07 2.19 0.53
N PRO A 13 11.12 1.27 0.22
CA PRO A 13 9.70 1.54 0.37
C PRO A 13 9.36 1.69 1.86
N SER A 14 8.28 2.41 2.18
CA SER A 14 7.67 2.39 3.49
C SER A 14 6.38 1.57 3.43
N ILE A 15 6.09 0.83 4.48
CA ILE A 15 4.85 0.08 4.60
C ILE A 15 4.33 0.24 6.02
N ASP A 16 3.04 0.51 6.13
CA ASP A 16 2.36 0.75 7.39
C ASP A 16 0.98 0.08 7.34
N SER A 17 0.49 -0.36 8.49
CA SER A 17 -0.94 -0.65 8.68
C SER A 17 -1.61 0.61 9.21
N CYS A 18 -2.73 1.03 8.60
CA CYS A 18 -3.50 2.15 9.16
C CYS A 18 -3.98 1.78 10.57
N ARG A 19 -3.82 2.70 11.54
CA ARG A 19 -4.22 2.50 12.96
C ARG A 19 -5.68 2.09 13.14
N ASP A 20 -6.53 2.45 12.18
CA ASP A 20 -7.95 2.07 12.13
C ASP A 20 -8.16 0.60 11.70
N GLY A 21 -7.06 -0.15 11.51
CA GLY A 21 -7.05 -1.55 11.11
C GLY A 21 -7.57 -1.81 9.70
N GLY A 22 -7.79 -0.77 8.89
CA GLY A 22 -8.57 -0.89 7.67
C GLY A 22 -7.80 -1.21 6.39
N SER A 23 -6.46 -1.13 6.39
CA SER A 23 -5.64 -1.40 5.19
C SER A 23 -4.15 -1.54 5.50
N ILE A 24 -3.46 -2.30 4.63
CA ILE A 24 -2.00 -2.29 4.52
C ILE A 24 -1.64 -1.31 3.40
N VAL A 25 -0.79 -0.33 3.69
CA VAL A 25 -0.41 0.72 2.75
C VAL A 25 1.09 0.71 2.55
N ALA A 26 1.52 0.53 1.31
CA ALA A 26 2.93 0.59 0.93
C ALA A 26 3.20 1.78 0.01
N SER A 27 4.03 2.71 0.46
CA SER A 27 4.49 3.85 -0.34
C SER A 27 5.87 3.59 -0.92
N TYR A 28 6.05 3.90 -2.19
CA TYR A 28 7.32 3.70 -2.86
C TYR A 28 7.57 4.70 -3.99
N ASN A 29 8.85 4.88 -4.34
CA ASN A 29 9.25 5.72 -5.45
C ASN A 29 9.70 4.86 -6.64
N THR A 30 9.36 5.28 -7.85
CA THR A 30 9.96 4.69 -9.06
C THR A 30 11.33 5.30 -9.34
N LEU A 31 12.09 4.68 -10.25
CA LEU A 31 13.38 5.21 -10.74
C LEU A 31 13.30 6.69 -11.16
N PHE A 32 12.20 7.09 -11.79
CA PHE A 32 11.94 8.45 -12.28
C PHE A 32 11.43 9.42 -11.20
N GLY A 33 11.48 9.04 -9.92
CA GLY A 33 11.09 9.91 -8.80
C GLY A 33 9.57 10.07 -8.61
N SER A 34 8.74 9.38 -9.38
CA SER A 34 7.29 9.37 -9.14
C SER A 34 6.98 8.52 -7.91
N LYS A 35 6.15 9.05 -7.01
CA LYS A 35 5.70 8.36 -5.80
C LYS A 35 4.37 7.66 -6.04
N TYR A 36 4.31 6.39 -5.65
CA TYR A 36 3.14 5.54 -5.72
C TYR A 36 2.77 5.01 -4.35
N ILE A 37 1.49 4.69 -4.18
CA ILE A 37 0.91 4.14 -2.96
C ILE A 37 0.12 2.91 -3.38
N LEU A 38 0.56 1.73 -2.95
CA LEU A 38 -0.16 0.48 -3.09
C LEU A 38 -0.93 0.23 -1.80
N THR A 39 -2.25 0.21 -1.88
CA THR A 39 -3.15 0.01 -0.75
C THR A 39 -3.86 -1.31 -0.90
N LEU A 40 -3.78 -2.17 0.12
CA LEU A 40 -4.57 -3.38 0.24
C LEU A 40 -5.61 -3.18 1.34
N PRO A 41 -6.88 -2.88 0.98
CA PRO A 41 -7.92 -2.65 1.97
C PRO A 41 -8.33 -3.94 2.65
N ILE A 42 -8.68 -3.86 3.93
CA ILE A 42 -9.20 -4.97 4.71
C ILE A 42 -10.70 -5.14 4.44
N LYS A 43 -11.13 -6.40 4.39
CA LYS A 43 -12.53 -6.80 4.34
C LYS A 43 -12.96 -7.17 5.77
N TRP A 44 -13.87 -6.37 6.30
CA TRP A 44 -14.54 -6.62 7.58
C TRP A 44 -15.76 -7.51 7.36
N GLY A 45 -16.03 -8.38 8.33
CA GLY A 45 -17.25 -9.17 8.41
C GLY A 45 -17.66 -9.38 9.87
N GLY A 46 -18.84 -9.95 10.09
CA GLY A 46 -19.43 -10.10 11.42
C GLY A 46 -20.55 -9.09 11.69
N THR A 47 -21.09 -9.13 12.91
CA THR A 47 -22.12 -8.21 13.39
C THR A 47 -21.47 -6.96 14.01
N ARG A 48 -22.28 -5.95 14.36
CA ARG A 48 -21.79 -4.71 15.00
C ARG A 48 -21.04 -4.97 16.32
N GLU A 49 -21.32 -6.09 16.99
CA GLU A 49 -20.75 -6.48 18.27
C GLU A 49 -19.54 -7.42 18.13
N ASP A 50 -19.36 -8.05 16.94
CA ASP A 50 -18.32 -9.07 16.70
C ASP A 50 -17.66 -8.85 15.32
N MET A 51 -17.18 -7.63 15.12
CA MET A 51 -16.51 -7.23 13.88
C MET A 51 -15.13 -7.87 13.81
N LYS A 52 -14.90 -8.70 12.79
CA LYS A 52 -13.61 -9.37 12.55
C LYS A 52 -13.11 -9.15 11.15
N VAL A 53 -11.79 -9.24 11.00
CA VAL A 53 -11.16 -9.28 9.69
C VAL A 53 -11.49 -10.62 9.04
N VAL A 54 -12.11 -10.59 7.85
CA VAL A 54 -12.44 -11.80 7.08
C VAL A 54 -11.55 -11.95 5.84
N GLY A 55 -10.70 -10.96 5.56
CA GLY A 55 -9.86 -10.95 4.38
C GLY A 55 -9.43 -9.55 3.95
N TYR A 56 -9.11 -9.42 2.68
CA TYR A 56 -8.75 -8.20 1.99
C TYR A 56 -9.66 -7.97 0.76
N ARG A 57 -9.73 -6.71 0.33
CA ARG A 57 -10.40 -6.30 -0.91
C ARG A 57 -9.37 -6.19 -2.04
N GLU A 58 -9.85 -5.82 -3.22
CA GLU A 58 -8.95 -5.58 -4.36
C GLU A 58 -7.92 -4.48 -4.05
N PRO A 59 -6.64 -4.69 -4.43
CA PRO A 59 -5.59 -3.70 -4.21
C PRO A 59 -5.80 -2.49 -5.10
N LYS A 60 -5.49 -1.32 -4.56
CA LYS A 60 -5.53 -0.03 -5.26
C LYS A 60 -4.13 0.53 -5.40
N LEU A 61 -3.86 1.17 -6.54
CA LEU A 61 -2.61 1.85 -6.79
C LEU A 61 -2.88 3.30 -7.13
N GLU A 62 -2.28 4.20 -6.37
CA GLU A 62 -2.42 5.63 -6.56
C GLU A 62 -1.06 6.24 -6.88
N LYS A 63 -1.02 7.12 -7.87
CA LYS A 63 0.13 7.97 -8.16
C LYS A 63 -0.03 9.30 -7.44
N ARG A 64 0.96 9.70 -6.66
CA ARG A 64 1.02 11.06 -6.11
C ARG A 64 1.45 12.03 -7.19
N LEU A 65 0.58 12.97 -7.55
CA LEU A 65 0.84 13.98 -8.57
C LEU A 65 1.57 15.19 -8.00
N THR A 66 1.00 15.75 -6.93
CA THR A 66 1.54 16.94 -6.25
C THR A 66 1.40 16.77 -4.74
N GLN A 67 2.29 17.42 -4.01
CA GLN A 67 2.23 17.51 -2.56
C GLN A 67 2.51 18.95 -2.15
N LYS A 68 1.52 19.60 -1.55
CA LYS A 68 1.65 20.96 -1.06
C LYS A 68 1.78 20.94 0.45
N LYS A 69 2.90 21.46 0.95
CA LYS A 69 3.07 21.73 2.39
C LYS A 69 2.21 22.94 2.74
N ILE A 70 1.37 22.80 3.74
CA ILE A 70 0.60 23.89 4.34
C ILE A 70 1.14 24.12 5.75
N SER A 71 1.54 25.35 6.02
CA SER A 71 2.04 25.79 7.32
C SER A 71 1.46 27.16 7.63
N LYS A 72 0.13 27.23 7.75
CA LYS A 72 -0.55 28.44 8.23
C LYS A 72 -0.82 28.29 9.74
N GLY A 73 -0.41 29.30 10.52
CA GLY A 73 -0.60 29.34 11.98
C GLY A 73 0.55 28.73 12.80
N SER A 74 0.35 28.60 14.11
CA SER A 74 1.31 28.03 15.08
C SER A 74 1.32 26.49 15.12
N GLY A 75 0.51 25.83 14.29
CA GLY A 75 0.40 24.38 14.23
C GLY A 75 1.55 23.71 13.47
N LYS A 76 1.71 22.40 13.68
CA LYS A 76 2.65 21.58 12.89
C LYS A 76 2.25 21.62 11.40
N PRO A 77 3.23 21.73 10.48
CA PRO A 77 2.93 21.72 9.06
C PRO A 77 2.26 20.40 8.66
N TYR A 78 1.25 20.50 7.80
CA TYR A 78 0.60 19.34 7.19
C TYR A 78 0.77 19.36 5.68
N PHE A 79 0.50 18.24 5.02
CA PHE A 79 0.65 18.11 3.57
C PHE A 79 -0.67 17.72 2.93
N ILE A 80 -1.06 18.44 1.89
CA ILE A 80 -2.17 18.05 1.01
C ILE A 80 -1.55 17.38 -0.21
N SER A 81 -1.98 16.16 -0.53
CA SER A 81 -1.50 15.42 -1.70
C SER A 81 -2.63 15.23 -2.70
N SER A 82 -2.35 15.46 -3.98
CA SER A 82 -3.22 15.04 -5.08
C SER A 82 -2.83 13.63 -5.51
N LEU A 83 -3.80 12.72 -5.52
CA LEU A 83 -3.64 11.32 -5.90
C LEU A 83 -4.42 11.04 -7.18
N LEU A 84 -3.84 10.21 -8.05
CA LEU A 84 -4.45 9.73 -9.29
C LEU A 84 -4.55 8.21 -9.22
N ASP A 85 -5.77 7.68 -9.33
CA ASP A 85 -6.01 6.25 -9.44
C ASP A 85 -5.36 5.69 -10.71
N VAL A 86 -4.57 4.63 -10.53
CA VAL A 86 -3.93 3.91 -11.62
C VAL A 86 -4.60 2.55 -11.72
N ALA A 87 -5.25 2.32 -12.86
CA ALA A 87 -5.83 1.02 -13.16
C ALA A 87 -4.75 -0.07 -13.05
N LEU A 88 -4.97 -1.03 -12.16
CA LEU A 88 -4.02 -2.08 -11.84
C LEU A 88 -4.73 -3.41 -11.80
N ASN A 89 -4.21 -4.40 -12.52
CA ASN A 89 -4.69 -5.77 -12.39
C ASN A 89 -3.98 -6.49 -11.24
N LYS A 90 -4.57 -7.59 -10.77
CA LYS A 90 -4.02 -8.43 -9.69
C LYS A 90 -2.58 -8.88 -9.94
N LYS A 91 -2.25 -9.29 -11.17
CA LYS A 91 -0.91 -9.81 -11.52
C LYS A 91 0.17 -8.74 -11.32
N ASP A 92 -0.13 -7.50 -11.67
CA ASP A 92 0.82 -6.40 -11.56
C ASP A 92 0.90 -5.86 -10.15
N ALA A 93 -0.21 -5.84 -9.40
CA ALA A 93 -0.21 -5.59 -7.97
C ALA A 93 0.69 -6.58 -7.21
N LEU A 94 0.59 -7.87 -7.54
CA LEU A 94 1.41 -8.92 -6.93
C LEU A 94 2.90 -8.71 -7.24
N LYS A 95 3.26 -8.36 -8.49
CA LYS A 95 4.66 -8.06 -8.85
C LYS A 95 5.21 -6.88 -8.04
N ILE A 96 4.42 -5.83 -7.83
CA ILE A 96 4.82 -4.67 -7.04
C ILE A 96 5.03 -5.09 -5.57
N ALA A 97 4.06 -5.80 -4.99
CA ALA A 97 4.11 -6.29 -3.61
C ALA A 97 5.33 -7.20 -3.35
N VAL A 98 5.61 -8.15 -4.25
CA VAL A 98 6.79 -9.03 -4.15
C VAL A 98 8.09 -8.23 -4.13
N LYS A 99 8.19 -7.17 -4.93
CA LYS A 99 9.38 -6.33 -4.93
C LYS A 99 9.51 -5.47 -3.68
N ILE A 100 8.39 -4.97 -3.15
CA ILE A 100 8.36 -4.27 -1.86
C ILE A 100 8.86 -5.21 -0.76
N ARG A 101 8.32 -6.44 -0.68
CA ARG A 101 8.78 -7.47 0.26
C ARG A 101 10.28 -7.73 0.15
N LYS A 102 10.81 -7.93 -1.07
CA LYS A 102 12.25 -8.14 -1.29
C LYS A 102 13.12 -6.98 -0.80
N LYS A 103 12.61 -5.74 -0.82
CA LYS A 103 13.32 -4.57 -0.30
C LYS A 103 13.25 -4.45 1.23
N LEU A 104 12.36 -5.20 1.87
CA LEU A 104 12.09 -5.16 3.30
C LEU A 104 12.53 -6.43 4.05
N THR A 105 13.20 -7.39 3.39
CA THR A 105 13.59 -8.71 3.94
C THR A 105 14.31 -8.69 5.30
N ASN A 106 15.02 -7.61 5.65
CA ASN A 106 15.77 -7.49 6.90
C ASN A 106 15.29 -6.30 7.73
N THR A 107 13.97 -6.12 7.83
CA THR A 107 13.38 -4.96 8.50
C THR A 107 12.18 -5.40 9.31
N ASP A 108 11.85 -4.65 10.37
CA ASP A 108 10.67 -4.92 11.20
C ASP A 108 9.36 -4.92 10.39
N SER A 109 9.36 -4.27 9.23
CA SER A 109 8.23 -4.20 8.31
C SER A 109 8.13 -5.41 7.36
N TYR A 110 8.97 -6.43 7.51
CA TYR A 110 8.98 -7.61 6.63
C TYR A 110 7.68 -8.41 6.70
N GLU A 111 7.15 -8.66 7.91
CA GLU A 111 5.91 -9.41 8.10
C GLU A 111 4.71 -8.71 7.45
N LEU A 112 4.59 -7.38 7.62
CA LEU A 112 3.56 -6.60 6.93
C LEU A 112 3.70 -6.69 5.39
N ALA A 113 4.92 -6.77 4.88
CA ALA A 113 5.17 -6.93 3.46
C ALA A 113 4.87 -8.34 2.95
N LEU A 114 5.01 -9.36 3.81
CA LEU A 114 4.55 -10.72 3.53
C LEU A 114 3.02 -10.76 3.46
N ASP A 115 2.33 -10.14 4.41
CA ASP A 115 0.86 -10.09 4.45
C ASP A 115 0.28 -9.35 3.25
N LEU A 116 0.93 -8.27 2.81
CA LEU A 116 0.59 -7.57 1.57
C LEU A 116 0.65 -8.51 0.34
N VAL A 117 1.71 -9.32 0.23
CA VAL A 117 1.86 -10.27 -0.88
C VAL A 117 0.80 -11.35 -0.79
N HIS A 118 0.64 -11.95 0.39
CA HIS A 118 -0.29 -13.04 0.62
C HIS A 118 -1.74 -12.60 0.36
N GLY A 119 -2.17 -11.46 0.91
CA GLY A 119 -3.52 -10.95 0.73
C GLY A 119 -3.84 -10.62 -0.74
N ILE A 120 -2.86 -10.18 -1.53
CA ILE A 120 -3.06 -10.03 -2.98
C ILE A 120 -3.12 -11.39 -3.67
N GLU A 121 -2.25 -12.34 -3.31
CA GLU A 121 -2.17 -13.66 -3.95
C GLU A 121 -3.44 -14.50 -3.70
N SER A 122 -3.92 -14.53 -2.46
CA SER A 122 -5.03 -15.35 -1.97
C SER A 122 -6.42 -14.85 -2.40
N ASN A 123 -6.52 -13.90 -3.35
CA ASN A 123 -7.78 -13.19 -3.67
C ASN A 123 -8.39 -12.50 -2.44
N GLY A 124 -7.56 -12.04 -1.51
CA GLY A 124 -7.99 -11.36 -0.31
C GLY A 124 -8.49 -12.30 0.78
N HIS A 125 -7.96 -13.51 0.90
CA HIS A 125 -8.13 -14.31 2.12
C HIS A 125 -6.99 -14.01 3.11
N LEU A 126 -7.28 -14.17 4.40
CA LEU A 126 -6.26 -14.08 5.45
C LEU A 126 -5.31 -15.29 5.39
N ARG A 127 -4.12 -15.11 5.97
CA ARG A 127 -3.19 -16.21 6.19
C ARG A 127 -3.74 -17.08 7.32
N ASP A 128 -3.84 -18.39 7.08
CA ASP A 128 -4.14 -19.34 8.17
C ASP A 128 -3.03 -19.22 9.21
N SER A 129 -3.40 -18.86 10.44
CA SER A 129 -2.49 -18.62 11.57
C SER A 129 -2.20 -19.92 12.32
#